data_AF-A0A822FRN1-F1
#
_entry.id   AF-A0A822FRN1-F1
#
_cell.length_a   1.000
_cell.length_b   1.000
_cell.length_c   1.000
_cell.angle_alpha   90.00
_cell.angle_beta   90.00
_cell.angle_gamma   90.00
#
_symmetry.space_group_name_H-M   'P 1'
#
loop_
_entity.id
_entity.type
_entity.pdbx_description
1 polymer ?
#
loop_
_entity_poly.entity_id
_entity_poly.type
_entity_poly.pdbx_seq_one_letter_code
_entity_poly.pdbx_strand_id
1 'polypeptide(L)' 'MYTEYVFNASYINNVLEMQRVKAREDFRTLREVVDHRSWGDLPPTVVNAFYEPSTNALSFPAAILH' A
#
# COMPACT_ATOMS: atom_id res chain seq x y z
N MET A 1 17.62 4.99 -3.16
CA MET A 1 16.48 5.37 -2.30
C MET A 1 15.85 4.11 -1.67
N TYR A 2 16.67 3.29 -0.98
CA TYR A 2 16.26 2.05 -0.26
C TYR A 2 17.06 1.88 1.04
N THR A 3 17.64 2.97 1.56
CA THR A 3 18.67 2.92 2.60
C THR A 3 18.13 2.86 4.02
N GLU A 4 16.80 2.86 4.23
CA GLU A 4 16.20 2.95 5.57
C GLU A 4 15.61 1.64 6.13
N TYR A 5 15.50 0.58 5.32
CA TYR A 5 14.96 -0.68 5.81
C TYR A 5 16.07 -1.55 6.42
N VAL A 6 16.17 -1.55 7.75
CA VAL A 6 17.06 -2.45 8.50
C VAL A 6 16.31 -3.74 8.80
N PHE A 7 16.53 -4.78 7.99
CA PHE A 7 15.98 -6.10 8.24
C PHE A 7 16.86 -6.86 9.24
N ASN A 8 16.25 -7.36 10.32
CA ASN A 8 16.88 -8.26 11.29
C ASN A 8 16.55 -9.72 10.89
N ALA A 9 17.37 -10.70 11.30
CA ALA A 9 17.08 -12.12 11.08
C ALA A 9 15.78 -12.60 11.79
N SER A 10 15.31 -11.85 12.79
CA SER A 10 14.03 -12.10 13.46
C SER A 10 12.84 -11.62 12.62
N TYR A 11 12.06 -12.57 12.10
CA TYR A 11 10.84 -12.31 11.31
C TYR A 11 9.85 -11.39 12.04
N ILE A 12 9.62 -11.61 13.34
CA ILE A 12 8.65 -10.82 14.10
C ILE A 12 9.08 -9.36 14.22
N ASN A 13 10.38 -9.09 14.36
CA ASN A 13 10.89 -7.73 14.44
C ASN A 13 10.68 -7.01 13.10
N ASN A 14 10.87 -7.70 11.98
CA ASN A 14 10.63 -7.11 10.66
C ASN A 14 9.15 -6.76 10.46
N VAL A 15 8.23 -7.64 10.88
CA VAL A 15 6.79 -7.36 10.80
C VAL A 15 6.42 -6.15 11.67
N LEU A 16 6.96 -6.05 12.88
CA LEU A 16 6.70 -4.92 13.78
C LEU A 16 7.24 -3.60 13.20
N GLU A 17 8.44 -3.60 12.62
CA GLU A 17 8.99 -2.41 11.99
C GLU A 17 8.20 -2.00 10.73
N MET A 18 7.75 -2.96 9.93
CA MET A 18 6.87 -2.65 8.79
C MET A 18 5.55 -2.01 9.24
N GLN A 19 4.91 -2.54 10.28
CA GLN A 19 3.68 -1.95 10.82
C GLN A 19 3.92 -0.55 11.38
N ARG A 20 5.05 -0.33 12.05
CA ARG A 20 5.43 0.99 12.58
C ARG A 20 5.61 2.01 11.46
N VAL A 21 6.27 1.63 10.36
CA VAL A 21 6.46 2.51 9.20
C VAL A 21 5.12 2.82 8.55
N LYS A 22 4.28 1.81 8.30
CA LYS A 22 2.95 2.00 7.70
C LYS A 22 2.08 2.96 8.53
N ALA A 23 1.99 2.74 9.85
CA ALA A 23 1.22 3.61 10.72
C ALA A 23 1.73 5.06 10.71
N ARG A 24 3.06 5.26 10.68
CA ARG A 24 3.65 6.60 10.58
C ARG A 24 3.27 7.30 9.27
N GLU A 25 3.31 6.57 8.16
CA GLU A 25 2.92 7.10 6.85
C GLU A 25 1.44 7.47 6.83
N ASP A 26 0.56 6.60 7.34
CA ASP A 26 -0.88 6.85 7.45
C ASP A 26 -1.19 8.13 8.26
N PHE A 27 -0.51 8.33 9.39
CA PHE A 27 -0.69 9.56 10.18
C PHE A 27 -0.15 10.81 9.49
N ARG A 28 0.87 10.68 8.64
CA ARG A 28 1.45 11.81 7.89
C ARG A 28 0.49 12.28 6.80
N THR A 29 -0.12 11.34 6.07
CA THR A 29 -1.00 11.64 4.93
C THR A 29 -2.33 12.27 5.33
N LEU A 30 -2.73 12.21 6.61
CA LEU A 30 -3.94 12.87 7.13
C LEU A 30 -4.02 14.38 6.84
N ARG A 31 -2.88 15.04 6.66
CA ARG A 31 -2.80 16.49 6.35
C ARG A 31 -2.44 16.79 4.89
N GLU A 32 -2.33 15.75 4.08
CA GLU A 32 -1.97 15.85 2.66
C GLU A 32 -3.25 15.74 1.80
N VAL A 33 -3.19 16.25 0.56
CA VAL A 33 -4.29 16.11 -0.39
C VAL A 33 -4.36 14.66 -0.87
N VAL A 34 -5.57 14.12 -1.03
CA VAL A 34 -5.78 12.77 -1.55
C VAL A 34 -5.15 12.63 -2.94
N ASP A 35 -4.25 11.66 -3.10
CA ASP A 35 -3.66 11.32 -4.39
C ASP A 35 -4.58 10.38 -5.18
N HIS A 36 -5.26 10.93 -6.18
CA HIS A 36 -6.14 10.17 -7.08
C HIS A 36 -5.39 9.23 -8.06
N ARG A 37 -4.06 9.30 -8.15
CA ARG A 37 -3.25 8.37 -8.95
C ARG A 37 -2.78 7.16 -8.14
N SER A 38 -2.96 7.20 -6.82
CA SER A 38 -2.63 6.08 -5.96
C SER A 38 -3.54 4.89 -6.27
N TRP A 39 -2.94 3.71 -6.36
CA TRP A 39 -3.68 2.44 -6.44
C TRP A 39 -4.07 1.94 -5.04
N GLY A 40 -3.82 2.74 -4.00
CA GLY A 40 -3.99 2.35 -2.61
C GLY A 40 -3.15 1.12 -2.27
N ASP A 41 -3.72 0.23 -1.47
CA ASP A 41 -3.13 -1.04 -1.05
C ASP A 41 -3.42 -2.19 -2.05
N LEU A 42 -3.70 -1.91 -3.33
CA LEU A 42 -4.02 -2.93 -4.34
C LEU A 42 -2.78 -3.31 -5.19
N PRO A 43 -2.10 -4.43 -4.89
CA PRO A 43 -1.01 -4.89 -5.74
C PRO A 43 -1.52 -5.41 -7.10
N PRO A 44 -0.72 -5.25 -8.17
CA PRO A 44 -1.09 -5.67 -9.52
C PRO A 44 -1.20 -7.21 -9.67
N THR A 45 -0.64 -7.96 -8.72
CA THR A 45 -0.62 -9.42 -8.68
C THR A 45 -1.91 -10.03 -8.13
N VAL A 46 -2.84 -9.21 -7.61
CA VAL A 46 -4.12 -9.71 -7.08
C VAL A 46 -5.05 -10.08 -8.23
N VAL A 47 -5.57 -11.31 -8.22
CA VAL A 47 -6.56 -11.77 -9.22
C VAL A 47 -7.96 -11.38 -8.73
N ASN A 48 -8.32 -10.10 -8.89
CA ASN A 48 -9.66 -9.58 -8.56
C ASN A 48 -9.92 -8.26 -9.30
N ALA A 49 -11.10 -7.66 -9.13
CA ALA A 49 -11.42 -6.29 -9.55
C ALA A 49 -12.11 -5.53 -8.40
N PHE A 50 -11.85 -4.23 -8.28
CA PHE A 50 -12.31 -3.42 -7.15
C PHE A 50 -13.00 -2.14 -7.63
N TYR A 51 -14.04 -1.72 -6.90
CA TYR A 51 -14.68 -0.41 -7.07
C TYR A 51 -14.42 0.43 -5.82
N GLU A 52 -13.85 1.61 -6.00
CA GLU A 52 -13.61 2.58 -4.94
C GLU A 52 -14.66 3.71 -5.04
N PRO A 53 -15.66 3.76 -4.14
CA PRO A 53 -16.74 4.75 -4.22
C PRO A 53 -16.26 6.18 -3.99
N SER A 54 -15.24 6.37 -3.15
CA SER A 54 -14.74 7.70 -2.77
C SER A 54 -14.12 8.46 -3.94
N THR A 55 -13.50 7.73 -4.89
CA THR A 55 -12.93 8.27 -6.12
C THR A 55 -13.73 7.91 -7.36
N ASN A 56 -14.83 7.16 -7.19
CA ASN A 56 -15.67 6.62 -8.27
C ASN A 56 -14.83 5.91 -9.36
N ALA A 57 -13.87 5.08 -8.93
CA ALA A 57 -12.91 4.43 -9.82
C ALA A 57 -13.07 2.90 -9.84
N LEU A 58 -12.98 2.32 -11.04
CA LEU A 58 -12.90 0.87 -11.25
C LEU A 58 -11.45 0.47 -11.49
N SER A 59 -10.93 -0.45 -10.68
CA SER A 59 -9.54 -0.93 -10.75
C SER A 59 -9.48 -2.39 -11.19
N PHE A 60 -8.71 -2.65 -12.25
CA PHE A 60 -8.45 -3.98 -12.82
C PHE A 60 -6.95 -4.30 -12.73
N PRO A 61 -6.49 -4.94 -11.65
CA PRO A 61 -5.14 -5.48 -11.53
C PRO A 61 -4.73 -6.37 -12.70
N ALA A 62 -3.45 -6.38 -13.07
CA ALA A 62 -2.96 -7.12 -14.23
C ALA A 62 -3.24 -8.63 -14.17
N ALA A 63 -3.26 -9.21 -12.97
CA ALA A 63 -3.46 -10.65 -12.81
C ALA A 63 -4.90 -11.13 -13.12
N ILE A 64 -5.90 -10.26 -13.29
CA ILE A 64 -7.24 -10.65 -13.75
C ILE A 64 -7.37 -10.59 -15.29
N LEU A 65 -6.39 -10.00 -15.98
CA LEU A 65 -6.39 -9.79 -17.42
C LEU A 65 -5.63 -10.91 -18.12
N HIS A 66 -6.24 -12.09 -18.21
CA HIS A 66 -5.72 -13.27 -18.91
C HIS A 66 -6.30 -13.43 -20.32
#